data_AF-A0A928Y7J0-F1
#
_entry.id   AF-A0A928Y7J0-F1
#
_cell.length_a   1.000
_cell.length_b   1.000
_cell.length_c   1.000
_cell.angle_alpha   90.00
_cell.angle_beta   90.00
_cell.angle_gamma   90.00
#
_symmetry.space_group_name_H-M   'P 1'
#
loop_
_entity.id
_entity.type
_entity.pdbx_description
1 polymer ?
#
loop_
_entity_poly.entity_id
_entity_poly.type
_entity_poly.pdbx_seq_one_letter_code
_entity_poly.pdbx_strand_id
1 'polypeptide(L)'
;MKQKHWLVILVLLVTAVSLTLAACQPTQGPAGPQGPAGPQGPPGPEGRSGAQGLPGPAGLDGLSFTPPAYVGSQACARCHQEIYDVFQNSGHAYPLNLVVDGQPPTYPFTAVPDPPAGYTWDDIRYVIGGYNWKAQFIGQDGFVITGDGAQYNLPNSELNLGNEWVAMHSSEELPYDCAGCHTTGYSPIGNQDNLAGLRGTWAQSGVQCEACHGPGSLHVNSPIVWQMPIDRDAQACGACHLPGDAAAIVAENGFIQHHEGYEDFFQGKHAVMDCVLCHEPHTGVVQLRQAGVSTTQVACESCHLDVAANRENEIHRRTECISCHMPRVIQSAVADPAQFTGDMRTHLVTINPTLVNQFNEDGTVAGYGLSLEYTCRSCHNGSSNSFASNKSDEELVNAATGYHNPPAPEPTLAPAPEPAEGGGEEGGG
;
A
#
# COMPACT_ATOMS: atom_id res chain seq x y z
N MET A 1 79.71 -5.90 7.84
CA MET A 1 79.66 -7.37 8.06
C MET A 1 79.62 -7.66 9.56
N LYS A 2 78.46 -7.99 10.15
CA LYS A 2 78.36 -8.58 11.52
C LYS A 2 76.92 -8.95 11.95
N GLN A 3 75.89 -8.57 11.20
CA GLN A 3 74.48 -8.89 11.54
C GLN A 3 73.87 -10.13 10.82
N LYS A 4 74.52 -10.70 9.81
CA LYS A 4 74.02 -11.92 9.13
C LYS A 4 74.32 -13.25 9.85
N HIS A 5 75.15 -13.24 10.90
CA HIS A 5 75.49 -14.48 11.62
C HIS A 5 74.52 -14.84 12.74
N TRP A 6 73.68 -13.91 13.21
CA TRP A 6 72.80 -14.17 14.35
C TRP A 6 71.49 -14.87 13.96
N LEU A 7 70.98 -14.62 12.75
CA LEU A 7 69.76 -15.26 12.26
C LEU A 7 69.94 -16.74 11.88
N VAL A 8 71.14 -17.16 11.46
CA VAL A 8 71.43 -18.57 11.13
C VAL A 8 71.52 -19.44 12.40
N ILE A 9 72.01 -18.86 13.51
CA ILE A 9 72.13 -19.56 14.80
C ILE A 9 70.76 -19.76 15.45
N LEU A 10 69.83 -18.82 15.29
CA LEU A 10 68.49 -18.93 15.88
C LEU A 10 67.60 -19.96 15.14
N VAL A 11 67.76 -20.12 13.83
CA VAL A 11 67.00 -21.11 13.03
C VAL A 11 67.53 -22.55 13.23
N LEU A 12 68.83 -22.73 13.51
CA LEU A 12 69.40 -24.05 13.84
C LEU A 12 69.10 -24.52 15.27
N LEU A 13 68.87 -23.59 16.21
CA LEU A 13 68.49 -23.95 17.58
C LEU A 13 67.02 -24.36 17.73
N VAL A 14 66.12 -23.87 16.87
CA VAL A 14 64.69 -24.27 16.90
C VAL A 14 64.44 -25.58 16.13
N THR A 15 65.29 -25.93 15.15
CA THR A 15 65.17 -27.22 14.43
C THR A 15 65.86 -28.39 15.14
N ALA A 16 66.76 -28.16 16.09
CA ALA A 16 67.40 -29.21 16.89
C ALA A 16 66.63 -29.63 18.17
N VAL A 17 65.61 -28.87 18.60
CA VAL A 17 64.73 -29.25 19.73
C VAL A 17 63.56 -30.16 19.29
N SER A 18 63.35 -30.33 17.98
CA SER A 18 62.31 -31.21 17.43
C SER A 18 62.82 -32.60 17.01
N LEU A 19 64.12 -32.90 17.20
CA LEU A 19 64.69 -34.23 17.01
C LEU A 19 65.63 -34.54 18.19
N THR A 20 65.11 -35.09 19.30
CA THR A 20 65.83 -35.97 20.26
C THR A 20 65.02 -36.32 21.54
N LEU A 21 63.71 -36.56 21.44
CA LEU A 21 62.94 -37.21 22.52
C LEU A 21 62.02 -38.30 21.95
N ALA A 22 62.65 -39.29 21.31
CA ALA A 22 62.04 -40.55 20.94
C ALA A 22 62.99 -41.69 21.35
N ALA A 23 62.92 -42.13 22.60
CA ALA A 23 63.33 -43.47 23.03
C ALA A 23 62.91 -43.72 24.49
N CYS A 24 62.50 -44.96 24.76
CA CYS A 24 62.12 -45.55 26.06
C CYS A 24 60.69 -45.28 26.57
N GLN A 25 59.72 -45.95 25.96
CA GLN A 25 58.63 -46.57 26.73
C GLN A 25 58.70 -48.10 26.59
N PRO A 26 58.41 -48.84 27.69
CA PRO A 26 58.54 -50.29 27.76
C PRO A 26 57.47 -51.01 26.94
N THR A 27 57.90 -52.06 26.25
CA THR A 27 57.09 -52.97 25.43
C THR A 27 56.15 -53.81 26.29
N GLN A 28 54.85 -53.51 26.26
CA GLN A 28 53.81 -54.46 26.63
C GLN A 28 53.61 -55.43 25.46
N GLY A 29 53.68 -56.74 25.73
CA GLY A 29 53.53 -57.78 24.70
C GLY A 29 52.20 -57.69 23.96
N PRO A 30 52.08 -58.34 22.79
CA PRO A 30 50.84 -58.33 22.02
C PRO A 30 49.69 -58.85 22.87
N ALA A 31 48.58 -58.10 22.91
CA ALA A 31 47.32 -58.58 23.47
C ALA A 31 46.92 -59.85 22.72
N GLY A 32 46.54 -60.90 23.46
CA GLY A 32 46.02 -62.14 22.87
C GLY A 32 44.84 -61.85 21.93
N PRO A 33 44.55 -62.73 20.96
CA PRO A 33 43.44 -62.54 20.04
C PRO A 33 42.16 -62.29 20.83
N GLN A 34 41.43 -61.24 20.45
CA GLN A 34 40.14 -60.89 21.02
C GLN A 34 39.22 -62.12 20.94
N GLY A 35 38.67 -62.54 22.08
CA GLY A 35 37.68 -63.60 22.12
C GLY A 35 36.49 -63.26 21.20
N PRO A 36 35.81 -64.26 20.62
CA PRO A 36 34.68 -64.01 19.73
C PRO A 36 33.66 -63.13 20.44
N ALA A 37 33.11 -62.14 19.71
CA ALA A 37 32.09 -61.25 20.22
C ALA A 37 30.93 -62.06 20.83
N GLY A 38 30.52 -61.70 22.05
CA GLY A 38 29.37 -62.33 22.68
C GLY A 38 28.12 -62.17 21.80
N PRO A 39 27.15 -63.11 21.87
CA PRO A 39 25.94 -63.00 21.06
C PRO A 39 25.24 -61.68 21.36
N GLN A 40 24.80 -60.98 20.31
CA GLN A 40 24.03 -59.75 20.43
C GLN A 40 22.81 -60.00 21.31
N GLY A 41 22.61 -59.13 22.32
CA GLY A 41 21.44 -59.21 23.20
C GLY A 41 20.14 -59.13 22.39
N PRO A 42 19.04 -59.74 22.87
CA PRO A 42 17.77 -59.71 22.15
C PRO A 42 17.32 -58.25 21.90
N PRO A 43 16.68 -57.96 20.76
CA PRO A 43 16.10 -56.64 20.50
C PRO A 43 15.21 -56.20 21.68
N GLY A 44 15.31 -54.92 22.06
CA GLY A 44 14.44 -54.35 23.08
C GLY A 44 12.96 -54.45 22.66
N PRO A 45 12.02 -54.55 23.62
CA PRO A 45 10.61 -54.63 23.28
C PRO A 45 10.17 -53.41 22.48
N GLU A 46 9.38 -53.64 21.43
CA GLU A 46 8.82 -52.57 20.60
C GLU A 46 8.01 -51.59 21.47
N GLY A 47 8.22 -50.29 21.25
CA GLY A 47 7.51 -49.24 21.98
C GLY A 47 6.00 -49.36 21.77
N ARG A 48 5.22 -49.10 22.83
CA ARG A 48 3.75 -49.17 22.75
C ARG A 48 3.27 -48.18 21.68
N SER A 49 2.55 -48.68 20.68
CA SER A 49 1.90 -47.82 19.67
C SER A 49 1.05 -46.76 20.36
N GLY A 50 1.21 -45.49 19.97
CA GLY A 50 0.41 -44.39 20.52
C GLY A 50 -1.09 -44.65 20.32
N ALA A 51 -1.91 -44.19 21.27
CA ALA A 51 -3.36 -44.31 21.14
C ALA A 51 -3.81 -43.64 19.83
N GLN A 52 -4.61 -44.35 19.04
CA GLN A 52 -5.20 -43.80 17.83
C GLN A 52 -6.01 -42.54 18.19
N GLY A 53 -5.77 -41.44 17.46
CA GLY A 53 -6.51 -40.19 17.67
C GLY A 53 -8.01 -40.42 17.56
N LEU A 54 -8.80 -39.61 18.28
CA LEU A 54 -10.26 -39.67 18.22
C LEU A 54 -10.70 -39.55 16.74
N PRO A 55 -11.66 -40.36 16.27
CA PRO A 55 -12.24 -40.18 14.96
C PRO A 55 -12.72 -38.74 14.80
N GLY A 56 -12.44 -38.12 13.66
CA GLY A 56 -12.98 -36.81 13.32
C GLY A 56 -14.52 -36.82 13.37
N PRO A 57 -15.17 -35.66 13.55
CA PRO A 57 -16.62 -35.57 13.50
C PRO A 57 -17.15 -36.14 12.18
N ALA A 58 -18.32 -36.79 12.23
CA ALA A 58 -18.98 -37.28 11.03
C ALA A 58 -19.21 -36.12 10.05
N GLY A 59 -18.91 -36.33 8.77
CA GLY A 59 -19.20 -35.36 7.72
C GLY A 59 -20.69 -35.06 7.64
N LEU A 60 -21.05 -33.82 7.27
CA LEU A 60 -22.43 -33.42 7.04
C LEU A 60 -23.06 -34.31 5.95
N ASP A 61 -24.38 -34.52 6.02
CA ASP A 61 -25.15 -35.47 5.19
C ASP A 61 -25.22 -35.16 3.69
N GLY A 62 -24.46 -34.16 3.21
CA GLY A 62 -24.37 -33.76 1.81
C GLY A 62 -25.68 -33.25 1.19
N LEU A 63 -26.78 -33.25 1.95
CA LEU A 63 -28.14 -32.95 1.50
C LEU A 63 -28.76 -31.77 2.25
N SER A 64 -28.22 -31.39 3.41
CA SER A 64 -28.55 -30.16 4.14
C SER A 64 -27.49 -29.07 3.94
N PHE A 65 -27.39 -28.50 2.73
CA PHE A 65 -26.59 -27.29 2.56
C PHE A 65 -27.38 -26.08 3.07
N THR A 66 -27.03 -25.62 4.28
CA THR A 66 -27.38 -24.26 4.70
C THR A 66 -26.30 -23.34 4.15
N PRO A 67 -26.61 -22.40 3.25
CA PRO A 67 -25.62 -21.45 2.76
C PRO A 67 -24.97 -20.69 3.92
N PRO A 68 -23.65 -20.38 3.83
CA PRO A 68 -23.00 -19.51 4.79
C PRO A 68 -23.74 -18.18 4.91
N ALA A 69 -23.89 -17.69 6.14
CA ALA A 69 -24.59 -16.46 6.46
C ALA A 69 -23.60 -15.40 6.95
N TYR A 70 -23.93 -14.13 6.72
CA TYR A 70 -23.19 -13.00 7.25
C TYR A 70 -23.41 -12.91 8.76
N VAL A 71 -22.34 -12.80 9.53
CA VAL A 71 -22.36 -12.79 11.01
C VAL A 71 -22.02 -11.42 11.61
N GLY A 72 -21.50 -10.51 10.80
CA GLY A 72 -21.16 -9.16 11.21
C GLY A 72 -19.75 -8.99 11.74
N SER A 73 -19.14 -7.82 11.51
CA SER A 73 -17.77 -7.52 11.99
C SER A 73 -17.61 -7.67 13.51
N GLN A 74 -18.68 -7.43 14.27
CA GLN A 74 -18.67 -7.63 15.73
C GLN A 74 -18.51 -9.09 16.15
N ALA A 75 -18.95 -10.05 15.32
CA ALA A 75 -18.66 -11.46 15.57
C ALA A 75 -17.18 -11.77 15.35
N CYS A 76 -16.57 -11.16 14.32
CA CYS A 76 -15.14 -11.28 14.02
C CYS A 76 -14.27 -10.71 15.14
N ALA A 77 -14.64 -9.52 15.67
CA ALA A 77 -13.91 -8.81 16.73
C ALA A 77 -13.68 -9.66 17.99
N ARG A 78 -14.61 -10.55 18.33
CA ARG A 78 -14.51 -11.44 19.51
C ARG A 78 -13.26 -12.32 19.52
N CYS A 79 -12.75 -12.66 18.34
CA CYS A 79 -11.52 -13.46 18.18
C CYS A 79 -10.38 -12.65 17.53
N HIS A 80 -10.70 -11.66 16.69
CA HIS A 80 -9.76 -10.85 15.90
C HIS A 80 -9.79 -9.37 16.31
N GLN A 81 -9.77 -9.10 17.62
CA GLN A 81 -9.96 -7.74 18.15
C GLN A 81 -8.92 -6.75 17.61
N GLU A 82 -7.64 -7.13 17.56
CA GLU A 82 -6.57 -6.23 17.10
C GLU A 82 -6.75 -5.82 15.63
N ILE A 83 -7.11 -6.77 14.77
CA ILE A 83 -7.39 -6.50 13.35
C ILE A 83 -8.64 -5.64 13.22
N TYR A 84 -9.70 -5.96 13.99
CA TYR A 84 -10.93 -5.19 14.00
C TYR A 84 -10.69 -3.73 14.41
N ASP A 85 -9.93 -3.49 15.47
CA ASP A 85 -9.64 -2.14 15.97
C ASP A 85 -8.87 -1.31 14.94
N VAL A 86 -7.91 -1.92 14.24
CA VAL A 86 -7.20 -1.25 13.14
C VAL A 86 -8.14 -0.99 11.97
N PHE A 87 -8.97 -1.97 11.59
CA PHE A 87 -9.90 -1.84 10.48
C PHE A 87 -10.99 -0.79 10.70
N GLN A 88 -11.49 -0.64 11.94
CA GLN A 88 -12.43 0.44 12.29
C GLN A 88 -11.79 1.84 12.24
N ASN A 89 -10.48 1.95 11.99
CA ASN A 89 -9.84 3.22 11.67
C ASN A 89 -9.64 3.40 10.16
N SER A 90 -10.23 2.55 9.32
CA SER A 90 -10.17 2.66 7.85
C SER A 90 -11.42 3.32 7.28
N GLY A 91 -11.30 3.92 6.10
CA GLY A 91 -12.45 4.49 5.38
C GLY A 91 -13.45 3.43 4.92
N HIS A 92 -13.03 2.16 4.73
CA HIS A 92 -13.89 1.06 4.31
C HIS A 92 -15.01 0.77 5.30
N ALA A 93 -14.79 0.99 6.60
CA ALA A 93 -15.83 0.81 7.60
C ALA A 93 -16.97 1.85 7.50
N TYR A 94 -16.76 2.99 6.81
CA TYR A 94 -17.64 4.16 6.84
C TYR A 94 -18.11 4.77 5.49
N PRO A 95 -18.15 4.06 4.33
CA PRO A 95 -18.69 4.63 3.10
C PRO A 95 -20.22 4.77 3.13
N LEU A 96 -20.91 4.03 4.01
CA LEU A 96 -22.33 4.19 4.31
C LEU A 96 -22.57 3.94 5.81
N ASN A 97 -23.25 4.85 6.48
CA ASN A 97 -23.38 4.85 7.94
C ASN A 97 -24.85 5.03 8.32
N LEU A 98 -25.39 4.07 9.08
CA LEU A 98 -26.77 4.15 9.57
C LEU A 98 -26.88 5.22 10.66
N VAL A 99 -27.90 6.06 10.56
CA VAL A 99 -28.30 6.99 11.63
C VAL A 99 -29.22 6.24 12.59
N VAL A 100 -28.85 6.24 13.88
CA VAL A 100 -29.59 5.52 14.92
C VAL A 100 -30.05 6.53 15.97
N ASP A 101 -31.33 6.46 16.34
CA ASP A 101 -31.94 7.32 17.36
C ASP A 101 -31.72 8.83 17.15
N GLY A 102 -31.74 9.26 15.88
CA GLY A 102 -31.53 10.67 15.50
C GLY A 102 -30.15 11.21 15.90
N GLN A 103 -29.13 10.35 16.01
CA GLN A 103 -27.77 10.75 16.35
C GLN A 103 -26.83 10.67 15.14
N PRO A 104 -25.91 11.66 14.97
CA PRO A 104 -24.89 11.60 13.94
C PRO A 104 -24.03 10.34 14.07
N PRO A 105 -23.61 9.72 12.95
CA PRO A 105 -22.61 8.67 12.99
C PRO A 105 -21.29 9.16 13.59
N THR A 106 -20.58 8.25 14.27
CA THR A 106 -19.27 8.54 14.85
C THR A 106 -18.16 8.04 13.93
N TYR A 107 -17.16 8.90 13.70
CA TYR A 107 -16.00 8.60 12.88
C TYR A 107 -14.72 8.71 13.71
N PRO A 108 -13.64 7.99 13.35
CA PRO A 108 -12.39 8.02 14.10
C PRO A 108 -11.65 9.36 14.02
N PHE A 109 -11.80 10.11 12.92
CA PHE A 109 -10.97 11.30 12.63
C PHE A 109 -11.74 12.58 12.35
N THR A 110 -13.04 12.48 12.14
CA THR A 110 -13.87 13.57 11.63
C THR A 110 -15.19 13.68 12.37
N ALA A 111 -15.89 14.78 12.16
CA ALA A 111 -17.26 14.95 12.59
C ALA A 111 -18.07 15.53 11.43
N VAL A 112 -19.27 14.98 11.22
CA VAL A 112 -20.24 15.51 10.27
C VAL A 112 -21.13 16.50 11.03
N PRO A 113 -21.33 17.73 10.50
CA PRO A 113 -22.19 18.73 11.14
C PRO A 113 -23.67 18.33 11.07
N ASP A 114 -24.54 19.17 11.60
CA ASP A 114 -25.98 18.99 11.43
C ASP A 114 -26.37 18.86 9.94
N PRO A 115 -27.45 18.12 9.62
CA PRO A 115 -27.86 17.86 8.24
C PRO A 115 -28.19 19.15 7.45
N PRO A 116 -28.37 19.04 6.11
CA PRO A 116 -28.72 20.18 5.26
C PRO A 116 -29.91 20.99 5.79
N ALA A 117 -29.94 22.28 5.45
CA ALA A 117 -31.00 23.18 5.91
C ALA A 117 -32.40 22.62 5.61
N GLY A 118 -33.24 22.52 6.64
CA GLY A 118 -34.59 21.96 6.54
C GLY A 118 -34.71 20.51 7.00
N TYR A 119 -33.59 19.84 7.32
CA TYR A 119 -33.55 18.49 7.87
C TYR A 119 -33.03 18.48 9.30
N THR A 120 -33.45 17.46 10.04
CA THR A 120 -32.89 17.07 11.34
C THR A 120 -32.33 15.66 11.24
N TRP A 121 -31.56 15.23 12.24
CA TRP A 121 -31.06 13.85 12.26
C TRP A 121 -32.17 12.79 12.31
N ASP A 122 -33.37 13.12 12.78
CA ASP A 122 -34.53 12.22 12.71
C ASP A 122 -35.02 11.99 11.27
N ASP A 123 -34.76 12.93 10.37
CA ASP A 123 -35.11 12.84 8.95
C ASP A 123 -34.08 12.07 8.12
N ILE A 124 -32.91 11.76 8.71
CA ILE A 124 -31.81 11.08 8.03
C ILE A 124 -31.83 9.59 8.36
N ARG A 125 -31.76 8.76 7.32
CA ARG A 125 -31.59 7.32 7.44
C ARG A 125 -30.12 6.91 7.39
N TYR A 126 -29.37 7.44 6.43
CA TYR A 126 -27.96 7.13 6.25
C TYR A 126 -27.14 8.38 5.93
N VAL A 127 -25.86 8.34 6.32
CA VAL A 127 -24.82 9.24 5.81
C VAL A 127 -23.91 8.46 4.88
N ILE A 128 -23.78 8.92 3.64
CA ILE A 128 -22.82 8.42 2.66
C ILE A 128 -21.51 9.17 2.89
N GLY A 129 -20.42 8.43 3.14
CA GLY A 129 -19.13 9.02 3.49
C GLY A 129 -19.09 9.62 4.90
N GLY A 130 -18.49 10.80 5.05
CA GLY A 130 -18.26 11.48 6.34
C GLY A 130 -16.91 11.20 6.98
N TYR A 131 -16.23 10.13 6.56
CA TYR A 131 -14.94 9.72 7.11
C TYR A 131 -13.75 10.62 6.74
N ASN A 132 -13.70 11.18 5.52
CA ASN A 132 -12.53 11.98 5.08
C ASN A 132 -12.82 13.10 4.06
N TRP A 133 -13.58 12.85 2.99
CA TRP A 133 -13.74 13.83 1.90
C TRP A 133 -15.03 14.64 1.96
N LYS A 134 -16.16 13.94 1.95
CA LYS A 134 -17.49 14.53 1.85
C LYS A 134 -18.51 13.68 2.60
N ALA A 135 -19.59 14.31 3.04
CA ALA A 135 -20.78 13.68 3.58
C ALA A 135 -21.98 14.06 2.72
N GLN A 136 -22.74 13.04 2.32
CA GLN A 136 -24.05 13.18 1.68
C GLN A 136 -25.07 12.40 2.50
N PHE A 137 -26.35 12.67 2.30
CA PHE A 137 -27.39 12.23 3.22
C PHE A 137 -28.50 11.50 2.48
N ILE A 138 -29.04 10.45 3.08
CA ILE A 138 -30.20 9.71 2.60
C ILE A 138 -31.36 9.95 3.57
N GLY A 139 -32.52 10.37 3.06
CA GLY A 139 -33.73 10.58 3.84
C GLY A 139 -34.37 9.28 4.33
N GLN A 140 -35.37 9.38 5.22
CA GLN A 140 -36.13 8.21 5.71
C GLN A 140 -36.89 7.46 4.61
N ASP A 141 -37.16 8.09 3.48
CA ASP A 141 -37.76 7.49 2.28
C ASP A 141 -36.77 6.69 1.42
N GLY A 142 -35.48 6.75 1.76
CA GLY A 142 -34.40 6.06 1.07
C GLY A 142 -33.78 6.83 -0.10
N PHE A 143 -34.22 8.05 -0.39
CA PHE A 143 -33.65 8.85 -1.47
C PHE A 143 -32.49 9.71 -0.97
N VAL A 144 -31.50 9.92 -1.84
CA VAL A 144 -30.40 10.85 -1.57
C VAL A 144 -30.94 12.27 -1.55
N ILE A 145 -30.59 13.03 -0.53
CA ILE A 145 -30.97 14.45 -0.40
C ILE A 145 -30.15 15.25 -1.41
N THR A 146 -30.83 16.02 -2.25
CA THR A 146 -30.26 16.85 -3.31
C THR A 146 -30.58 18.34 -3.08
N GLY A 147 -29.84 19.24 -3.74
CA GLY A 147 -30.04 20.68 -3.65
C GLY A 147 -28.74 21.48 -3.53
N ASP A 148 -28.87 22.81 -3.48
CA ASP A 148 -27.75 23.76 -3.57
C ASP A 148 -26.81 23.79 -2.35
N GLY A 149 -27.13 23.01 -1.31
CA GLY A 149 -26.32 22.84 -0.10
C GLY A 149 -26.57 21.47 0.53
N ALA A 150 -26.64 20.43 -0.30
CA ALA A 150 -26.99 19.08 0.13
C ALA A 150 -25.76 18.17 0.41
N GLN A 151 -24.58 18.54 -0.10
CA GLN A 151 -23.32 17.86 0.20
C GLN A 151 -22.44 18.74 1.09
N TYR A 152 -21.85 18.12 2.11
CA TYR A 152 -20.86 18.76 2.96
C TYR A 152 -19.46 18.24 2.65
N ASN A 153 -18.57 19.11 2.19
CA ASN A 153 -17.15 18.82 2.05
C ASN A 153 -16.44 19.04 3.39
N LEU A 154 -15.73 18.02 3.85
CA LEU A 154 -14.94 18.08 5.08
C LEU A 154 -13.69 18.96 4.88
N PRO A 155 -13.16 19.56 5.96
CA PRO A 155 -11.95 20.37 5.85
C PRO A 155 -10.78 19.50 5.36
N ASN A 156 -10.01 20.04 4.42
CA ASN A 156 -8.87 19.36 3.84
C ASN A 156 -7.58 20.07 4.28
N SER A 157 -6.91 19.51 5.29
CA SER A 157 -5.64 20.06 5.80
C SER A 157 -4.49 19.97 4.80
N GLU A 158 -4.51 19.00 3.88
CA GLU A 158 -3.47 18.84 2.86
C GLU A 158 -3.50 19.97 1.83
N LEU A 159 -4.70 20.50 1.55
CA LEU A 159 -4.92 21.62 0.64
C LEU A 159 -5.09 22.96 1.37
N ASN A 160 -5.07 22.95 2.71
CA ASN A 160 -5.41 24.09 3.56
C ASN A 160 -6.77 24.71 3.17
N LEU A 161 -7.76 23.85 2.86
CA LEU A 161 -9.12 24.23 2.54
C LEU A 161 -10.03 23.96 3.74
N GLY A 162 -10.92 24.91 4.02
CA GLY A 162 -11.95 24.78 5.05
C GLY A 162 -13.04 23.79 4.64
N ASN A 163 -14.07 23.70 5.48
CA ASN A 163 -15.28 22.99 5.12
C ASN A 163 -16.20 23.85 4.24
N GLU A 164 -17.09 23.20 3.49
CA GLU A 164 -18.03 23.89 2.62
C GLU A 164 -19.28 23.05 2.38
N TRP A 165 -20.43 23.71 2.27
CA TRP A 165 -21.65 23.11 1.73
C TRP A 165 -21.74 23.43 0.25
N VAL A 166 -21.91 22.41 -0.58
CA VAL A 166 -21.95 22.53 -2.04
C VAL A 166 -23.23 21.94 -2.62
N ALA A 167 -23.57 22.40 -3.83
CA ALA A 167 -24.68 21.87 -4.59
C ALA A 167 -24.45 20.40 -4.96
N MET A 168 -25.53 19.61 -4.94
CA MET A 168 -25.52 18.22 -5.35
C MET A 168 -26.85 17.89 -6.04
N HIS A 169 -26.80 17.52 -7.32
CA HIS A 169 -27.95 17.04 -8.10
C HIS A 169 -29.22 17.91 -7.94
N SER A 170 -29.07 19.24 -7.94
CA SER A 170 -30.15 20.18 -7.64
C SER A 170 -31.40 19.90 -8.49
N SER A 171 -32.53 19.66 -7.84
CA SER A 171 -33.84 19.35 -8.46
C SER A 171 -33.99 17.93 -9.05
N GLU A 172 -33.12 16.99 -8.68
CA GLU A 172 -33.27 15.58 -9.05
C GLU A 172 -33.77 14.75 -7.85
N GLU A 173 -34.70 13.82 -8.12
CA GLU A 173 -35.04 12.74 -7.20
C GLU A 173 -34.06 11.59 -7.44
N LEU A 174 -33.11 11.42 -6.52
CA LEU A 174 -31.95 10.54 -6.72
C LEU A 174 -32.07 9.28 -5.84
N PRO A 175 -32.38 8.10 -6.39
CA PRO A 175 -32.29 6.85 -5.64
C PRO A 175 -30.83 6.52 -5.31
N TYR A 176 -30.60 5.89 -4.16
CA TYR A 176 -29.30 5.38 -3.77
C TYR A 176 -29.02 4.02 -4.43
N ASP A 177 -28.05 3.99 -5.35
CA ASP A 177 -27.61 2.81 -6.08
C ASP A 177 -26.12 2.47 -5.88
N CYS A 178 -25.42 3.21 -5.00
CA CYS A 178 -24.00 2.99 -4.70
C CYS A 178 -23.75 1.85 -3.70
N ALA A 179 -24.80 1.13 -3.27
CA ALA A 179 -24.72 0.07 -2.27
C ALA A 179 -23.78 -1.07 -2.68
N GLY A 180 -23.61 -1.31 -3.98
CA GLY A 180 -22.69 -2.34 -4.50
C GLY A 180 -21.25 -2.19 -4.01
N CYS A 181 -20.78 -0.96 -3.83
CA CYS A 181 -19.42 -0.65 -3.38
C CYS A 181 -19.34 -0.18 -1.93
N HIS A 182 -20.46 0.27 -1.36
CA HIS A 182 -20.50 0.95 -0.04
C HIS A 182 -21.11 0.09 1.07
N THR A 183 -21.43 -1.18 0.80
CA THR A 183 -22.06 -2.09 1.76
C THR A 183 -21.41 -3.48 1.72
N THR A 184 -21.82 -4.33 2.65
CA THR A 184 -21.37 -5.73 2.73
C THR A 184 -22.51 -6.67 2.44
N GLY A 185 -22.24 -7.67 1.59
CA GLY A 185 -23.24 -8.66 1.20
C GLY A 185 -24.34 -8.07 0.32
N TYR A 186 -23.98 -7.15 -0.57
CA TYR A 186 -24.90 -6.53 -1.50
C TYR A 186 -25.56 -7.56 -2.42
N SER A 187 -26.86 -7.35 -2.68
CA SER A 187 -27.65 -8.04 -3.69
C SER A 187 -28.43 -7.00 -4.48
N PRO A 188 -28.39 -7.03 -5.83
CA PRO A 188 -29.17 -6.10 -6.65
C PRO A 188 -30.68 -6.38 -6.63
N ILE A 189 -31.10 -7.44 -5.92
CA ILE A 189 -32.50 -7.86 -5.84
C ILE A 189 -33.19 -7.15 -4.67
N GLY A 190 -34.35 -6.57 -4.96
CA GLY A 190 -35.21 -5.92 -3.96
C GLY A 190 -34.76 -4.49 -3.64
N ASN A 191 -35.28 -3.98 -2.54
CA ASN A 191 -34.90 -2.68 -1.99
C ASN A 191 -34.74 -2.82 -0.48
N GLN A 192 -33.68 -2.26 0.08
CA GLN A 192 -33.40 -2.33 1.50
C GLN A 192 -34.56 -1.70 2.28
N ASP A 193 -35.01 -2.38 3.32
CA ASP A 193 -36.13 -1.97 4.19
C ASP A 193 -37.45 -1.71 3.44
N ASN A 194 -37.59 -2.24 2.22
CA ASN A 194 -38.70 -1.98 1.30
C ASN A 194 -38.83 -0.50 0.88
N LEU A 195 -37.75 0.27 0.95
CA LEU A 195 -37.74 1.68 0.56
C LEU A 195 -37.35 1.84 -0.90
N ALA A 196 -38.22 2.43 -1.73
CA ALA A 196 -37.99 2.52 -3.17
C ALA A 196 -36.70 3.28 -3.56
N GLY A 197 -36.23 4.18 -2.70
CA GLY A 197 -34.99 4.92 -2.89
C GLY A 197 -33.72 4.08 -2.66
N LEU A 198 -33.78 2.97 -1.92
CA LEU A 198 -32.61 2.12 -1.64
C LEU A 198 -32.55 0.95 -2.63
N ARG A 199 -31.72 1.04 -3.66
CA ARG A 199 -31.61 -0.02 -4.67
C ARG A 199 -30.80 -1.21 -4.13
N GLY A 200 -31.38 -2.40 -4.27
CA GLY A 200 -30.79 -3.64 -3.76
C GLY A 200 -30.93 -3.78 -2.24
N THR A 201 -30.32 -4.83 -1.70
CA THR A 201 -30.31 -5.17 -0.27
C THR A 201 -28.89 -5.49 0.17
N TRP A 202 -28.59 -5.38 1.47
CA TRP A 202 -27.27 -5.68 2.00
C TRP A 202 -27.35 -6.24 3.43
N ALA A 203 -26.28 -6.92 3.85
CA ALA A 203 -26.18 -7.50 5.19
C ALA A 203 -25.69 -6.48 6.23
N GLN A 204 -24.78 -5.58 5.86
CA GLN A 204 -24.24 -4.54 6.75
C GLN A 204 -23.95 -3.25 5.98
N SER A 205 -24.12 -2.11 6.65
CA SER A 205 -23.64 -0.82 6.17
C SER A 205 -22.11 -0.74 6.24
N GLY A 206 -21.51 -0.11 5.23
CA GLY A 206 -20.07 -0.05 5.06
C GLY A 206 -19.48 -1.32 4.43
N VAL A 207 -18.24 -1.21 3.95
CA VAL A 207 -17.43 -2.35 3.54
C VAL A 207 -16.84 -2.93 4.82
N GLN A 208 -17.34 -4.09 5.23
CA GLN A 208 -17.02 -4.76 6.48
C GLN A 208 -16.19 -6.02 6.20
N CYS A 209 -15.76 -6.74 7.24
CA CYS A 209 -14.85 -7.89 7.10
C CYS A 209 -15.32 -8.90 6.03
N GLU A 210 -16.62 -9.16 6.00
CA GLU A 210 -17.26 -10.14 5.13
C GLU A 210 -17.49 -9.65 3.69
N ALA A 211 -17.17 -8.39 3.38
CA ALA A 211 -17.16 -7.90 2.00
C ALA A 211 -15.97 -8.49 1.22
N CYS A 212 -14.82 -8.63 1.88
CA CYS A 212 -13.63 -9.24 1.29
C CYS A 212 -13.51 -10.73 1.61
N HIS A 213 -13.89 -11.13 2.84
CA HIS A 213 -13.78 -12.52 3.28
C HIS A 213 -15.05 -13.35 3.04
N GLY A 214 -16.15 -12.76 2.58
CA GLY A 214 -17.42 -13.48 2.42
C GLY A 214 -18.10 -13.86 3.76
N PRO A 215 -19.23 -14.59 3.71
CA PRO A 215 -20.05 -14.86 4.90
C PRO A 215 -19.36 -15.80 5.89
N GLY A 216 -19.21 -15.36 7.14
CA GLY A 216 -18.36 -15.99 8.16
C GLY A 216 -19.03 -17.05 9.03
N SER A 217 -20.31 -17.41 8.82
CA SER A 217 -21.02 -18.30 9.76
C SER A 217 -20.39 -19.67 9.95
N LEU A 218 -19.79 -20.26 8.92
CA LEU A 218 -19.10 -21.55 9.05
C LEU A 218 -17.77 -21.41 9.81
N HIS A 219 -17.04 -20.32 9.55
CA HIS A 219 -15.77 -20.02 10.20
C HIS A 219 -15.95 -19.78 11.70
N VAL A 220 -16.90 -18.92 12.09
CA VAL A 220 -17.15 -18.63 13.52
C VAL A 220 -17.51 -19.89 14.31
N ASN A 221 -18.24 -20.83 13.69
CA ASN A 221 -18.63 -22.08 14.34
C ASN A 221 -17.52 -23.15 14.37
N SER A 222 -16.56 -23.11 13.44
CA SER A 222 -15.52 -24.13 13.32
C SER A 222 -14.29 -23.58 12.57
N PRO A 223 -13.50 -22.68 13.20
CA PRO A 223 -12.49 -21.87 12.50
C PRO A 223 -11.28 -22.67 11.99
N ILE A 224 -11.01 -23.83 12.57
CA ILE A 224 -9.95 -24.75 12.12
C ILE A 224 -10.36 -25.47 10.83
N VAL A 225 -11.65 -25.79 10.70
CA VAL A 225 -12.18 -26.56 9.56
C VAL A 225 -12.53 -25.64 8.41
N TRP A 226 -13.12 -24.48 8.72
CA TRP A 226 -13.57 -23.49 7.76
C TRP A 226 -12.73 -22.24 7.92
N GLN A 227 -11.69 -22.11 7.10
CA GLN A 227 -10.93 -20.87 7.02
C GLN A 227 -11.68 -19.84 6.19
N MET A 228 -11.53 -18.56 6.53
CA MET A 228 -12.03 -17.48 5.69
C MET A 228 -11.21 -17.43 4.39
N PRO A 229 -11.83 -17.22 3.22
CA PRO A 229 -11.10 -16.99 1.98
C PRO A 229 -10.26 -15.72 2.09
N ILE A 230 -9.08 -15.75 1.46
CA ILE A 230 -8.18 -14.61 1.34
C ILE A 230 -7.90 -14.46 -0.15
N ASP A 231 -8.47 -13.42 -0.75
CA ASP A 231 -8.17 -13.01 -2.12
C ASP A 231 -7.21 -11.81 -2.06
N ARG A 232 -6.12 -11.91 -2.83
CA ARG A 232 -5.06 -10.90 -2.89
C ARG A 232 -4.94 -10.28 -4.27
N ASP A 233 -5.71 -10.76 -5.24
CA ASP A 233 -5.71 -10.27 -6.61
C ASP A 233 -6.24 -8.83 -6.65
N ALA A 234 -5.57 -7.95 -7.39
CA ALA A 234 -6.02 -6.58 -7.59
C ALA A 234 -7.48 -6.49 -8.09
N GLN A 235 -7.94 -7.48 -8.87
CA GLN A 235 -9.31 -7.55 -9.38
C GLN A 235 -10.36 -7.59 -8.26
N ALA A 236 -10.06 -8.22 -7.11
CA ALA A 236 -10.96 -8.24 -5.97
C ALA A 236 -11.20 -6.82 -5.42
N CYS A 237 -10.16 -5.98 -5.41
CA CYS A 237 -10.26 -4.57 -5.06
C CYS A 237 -11.01 -3.78 -6.13
N GLY A 238 -10.74 -4.06 -7.41
CA GLY A 238 -11.40 -3.46 -8.57
C GLY A 238 -12.90 -3.71 -8.65
N ALA A 239 -13.48 -4.63 -7.87
CA ALA A 239 -14.93 -4.80 -7.78
C ALA A 239 -15.64 -3.54 -7.23
N CYS A 240 -14.94 -2.77 -6.38
CA CYS A 240 -15.45 -1.55 -5.77
C CYS A 240 -14.57 -0.34 -6.04
N HIS A 241 -13.34 -0.55 -6.50
CA HIS A 241 -12.41 0.51 -6.84
C HIS A 241 -12.37 0.80 -8.36
N LEU A 242 -13.39 0.36 -9.11
CA LEU A 242 -13.58 0.66 -10.51
C LEU A 242 -15.00 1.23 -10.74
N PRO A 243 -15.19 2.54 -10.91
CA PRO A 243 -16.49 3.18 -11.05
C PRO A 243 -17.13 2.95 -12.44
N GLY A 244 -16.48 2.20 -13.34
CA GLY A 244 -16.99 1.96 -14.69
C GLY A 244 -15.99 1.25 -15.61
N ASP A 245 -15.75 1.83 -16.79
CA ASP A 245 -14.79 1.29 -17.76
C ASP A 245 -13.36 1.66 -17.36
N ALA A 246 -12.55 0.66 -17.01
CA ALA A 246 -11.12 0.82 -16.68
C ALA A 246 -10.30 1.51 -17.79
N ALA A 247 -10.82 1.55 -19.02
CA ALA A 247 -10.18 2.21 -20.15
C ALA A 247 -10.46 3.72 -20.24
N ALA A 248 -11.36 4.30 -19.45
CA ALA A 248 -11.77 5.70 -19.56
C ALA A 248 -11.55 6.48 -18.26
N ILE A 249 -10.51 7.32 -18.22
CA ILE A 249 -10.38 8.35 -17.19
C ILE A 249 -11.29 9.53 -17.57
N VAL A 250 -12.27 9.81 -16.71
CA VAL A 250 -13.10 11.01 -16.80
C VAL A 250 -12.39 12.15 -16.07
N ALA A 251 -12.30 13.32 -16.70
CA ALA A 251 -11.78 14.51 -16.06
C ALA A 251 -12.73 15.70 -16.22
N GLU A 252 -12.76 16.53 -15.19
CA GLU A 252 -13.55 17.74 -15.12
C GLU A 252 -12.78 18.77 -14.29
N ASN A 253 -12.93 20.07 -14.61
CA ASN A 253 -12.30 21.16 -13.87
C ASN A 253 -10.77 21.05 -13.76
N GLY A 254 -10.14 20.35 -14.72
CA GLY A 254 -8.71 20.10 -14.72
C GLY A 254 -8.26 18.97 -13.78
N PHE A 255 -9.16 18.13 -13.26
CA PHE A 255 -8.78 17.01 -12.40
C PHE A 255 -9.47 15.73 -12.85
N ILE A 256 -8.83 14.61 -12.57
CA ILE A 256 -9.47 13.30 -12.71
C ILE A 256 -10.61 13.21 -11.70
N GLN A 257 -11.79 12.82 -12.17
CA GLN A 257 -13.00 12.69 -11.36
C GLN A 257 -13.25 11.21 -11.05
N HIS A 258 -12.53 10.67 -10.06
CA HIS A 258 -12.83 9.36 -9.49
C HIS A 258 -12.36 9.28 -8.04
N HIS A 259 -12.86 8.31 -7.28
CA HIS A 259 -12.55 8.19 -5.84
C HIS A 259 -11.67 6.97 -5.53
N GLU A 260 -11.38 6.16 -6.55
CA GLU A 260 -11.15 4.74 -6.34
C GLU A 260 -9.75 4.25 -6.78
N GLY A 261 -9.13 4.89 -7.78
CA GLY A 261 -7.70 4.77 -8.05
C GLY A 261 -7.25 3.46 -8.72
N TYR A 262 -8.17 2.67 -9.27
CA TYR A 262 -7.82 1.45 -10.02
C TYR A 262 -7.62 1.76 -11.50
N GLU A 263 -8.38 2.69 -12.08
CA GLU A 263 -8.31 3.07 -13.50
C GLU A 263 -6.93 3.63 -13.84
N ASP A 264 -6.44 4.51 -12.97
CA ASP A 264 -5.15 5.17 -13.16
C ASP A 264 -3.98 4.24 -12.80
N PHE A 265 -4.16 3.32 -11.84
CA PHE A 265 -3.24 2.21 -11.60
C PHE A 265 -3.12 1.28 -12.82
N PHE A 266 -4.26 0.91 -13.42
CA PHE A 266 -4.32 0.02 -14.58
C PHE A 266 -3.68 0.64 -15.83
N GLN A 267 -3.70 1.97 -15.93
CA GLN A 267 -2.97 2.70 -16.97
C GLN A 267 -1.48 2.84 -16.66
N GLY A 268 -1.08 2.73 -15.40
CA GLY A 268 0.32 2.81 -14.98
C GLY A 268 1.16 1.58 -15.35
N LYS A 269 2.48 1.72 -15.25
CA LYS A 269 3.42 0.58 -15.44
C LYS A 269 3.33 -0.47 -14.33
N HIS A 270 2.69 -0.12 -13.21
CA HIS A 270 2.48 -1.04 -12.08
C HIS A 270 1.21 -1.88 -12.22
N ALA A 271 0.45 -1.76 -13.31
CA ALA A 271 -0.80 -2.50 -13.54
C ALA A 271 -0.73 -4.04 -13.39
N VAL A 272 0.47 -4.62 -13.41
CA VAL A 272 0.71 -6.06 -13.21
C VAL A 272 0.94 -6.45 -11.74
N MET A 273 0.91 -5.48 -10.82
CA MET A 273 1.14 -5.67 -9.39
C MET A 273 -0.20 -5.73 -8.64
N ASP A 274 -0.21 -6.43 -7.51
CA ASP A 274 -1.37 -6.44 -6.63
C ASP A 274 -1.36 -5.27 -5.66
N CYS A 275 -2.53 -4.71 -5.35
CA CYS A 275 -2.69 -3.59 -4.41
C CYS A 275 -2.05 -3.91 -3.05
N VAL A 276 -2.20 -5.15 -2.59
CA VAL A 276 -1.72 -5.66 -1.30
C VAL A 276 -0.20 -5.82 -1.22
N LEU A 277 0.53 -5.60 -2.31
CA LEU A 277 1.99 -5.49 -2.26
C LEU A 277 2.42 -4.16 -1.63
N CYS A 278 1.66 -3.10 -1.88
CA CYS A 278 1.93 -1.76 -1.36
C CYS A 278 1.05 -1.40 -0.18
N HIS A 279 -0.21 -1.83 -0.12
CA HIS A 279 -1.15 -1.44 0.94
C HIS A 279 -1.50 -2.60 1.86
N GLU A 280 -1.63 -2.33 3.16
CA GLU A 280 -2.19 -3.29 4.11
C GLU A 280 -3.72 -3.19 4.06
N PRO A 281 -4.45 -4.23 3.63
CA PRO A 281 -5.90 -4.15 3.42
C PRO A 281 -6.71 -3.84 4.69
N HIS A 282 -6.16 -4.10 5.89
CA HIS A 282 -6.85 -3.78 7.13
C HIS A 282 -6.60 -2.35 7.64
N THR A 283 -5.55 -1.68 7.17
CA THR A 283 -5.15 -0.37 7.73
C THR A 283 -5.48 0.77 6.79
N GLY A 284 -6.19 1.79 7.29
CA GLY A 284 -6.56 2.95 6.48
C GLY A 284 -5.38 3.85 6.11
N VAL A 285 -5.31 4.30 4.86
CA VAL A 285 -4.31 5.28 4.41
C VAL A 285 -4.38 6.60 5.21
N VAL A 286 -5.59 7.05 5.55
CA VAL A 286 -5.81 8.26 6.35
C VAL A 286 -5.28 8.08 7.78
N GLN A 287 -5.51 6.91 8.40
CA GLN A 287 -4.98 6.58 9.71
C GLN A 287 -3.44 6.63 9.72
N LEU A 288 -2.79 6.01 8.72
CA LEU A 288 -1.33 6.02 8.61
C LEU A 288 -0.78 7.43 8.41
N ARG A 289 -1.45 8.25 7.58
CA ARG A 289 -1.08 9.65 7.37
C ARG A 289 -1.19 10.47 8.65
N GLN A 290 -2.27 10.32 9.42
CA GLN A 290 -2.42 11.01 10.69
C GLN A 290 -1.38 10.60 11.72
N ALA A 291 -0.97 9.33 11.71
CA ALA A 291 0.11 8.84 12.55
C ALA A 291 1.52 9.27 12.07
N GLY A 292 1.64 9.93 10.92
CA GLY A 292 2.92 10.36 10.36
C GLY A 292 3.85 9.20 9.96
N VAL A 293 3.27 8.07 9.57
CA VAL A 293 4.01 6.87 9.15
C VAL A 293 3.75 6.57 7.66
N SER A 294 4.59 5.70 7.08
CA SER A 294 4.45 5.27 5.69
C SER A 294 3.06 4.73 5.40
N THR A 295 2.44 5.19 4.31
CA THR A 295 1.16 4.68 3.82
C THR A 295 1.31 3.42 2.96
N THR A 296 2.54 3.01 2.69
CA THR A 296 2.86 1.78 1.96
C THR A 296 3.72 0.82 2.80
N GLN A 297 3.53 -0.48 2.58
CA GLN A 297 4.28 -1.58 3.19
C GLN A 297 5.69 -1.70 2.61
N VAL A 298 5.86 -1.33 1.34
CA VAL A 298 7.13 -1.34 0.62
C VAL A 298 7.53 0.07 0.21
N ALA A 299 8.83 0.37 0.36
CA ALA A 299 9.40 1.62 -0.13
C ALA A 299 9.72 1.49 -1.63
N CYS A 300 9.56 2.56 -2.39
CA CYS A 300 9.83 2.59 -3.83
C CYS A 300 11.28 2.16 -4.13
N GLU A 301 12.20 2.62 -3.29
CA GLU A 301 13.64 2.38 -3.37
C GLU A 301 14.01 0.92 -3.17
N SER A 302 13.14 0.10 -2.56
CA SER A 302 13.37 -1.35 -2.44
C SER A 302 13.34 -2.07 -3.80
N CYS A 303 12.69 -1.49 -4.81
CA CYS A 303 12.67 -2.01 -6.18
C CYS A 303 13.42 -1.09 -7.16
N HIS A 304 13.42 0.22 -6.92
CA HIS A 304 14.00 1.23 -7.80
C HIS A 304 15.34 1.77 -7.26
N LEU A 305 16.31 0.88 -7.05
CA LEU A 305 17.61 1.23 -6.45
C LEU A 305 18.39 2.28 -7.27
N ASP A 306 18.46 2.10 -8.59
CA ASP A 306 19.18 3.02 -9.47
C ASP A 306 18.50 4.40 -9.52
N VAL A 307 17.17 4.42 -9.53
CA VAL A 307 16.38 5.66 -9.48
C VAL A 307 16.63 6.40 -8.16
N ALA A 308 16.66 5.66 -7.05
CA ALA A 308 16.90 6.21 -5.71
C ALA A 308 18.31 6.79 -5.56
N ALA A 309 19.30 6.14 -6.18
CA ALA A 309 20.70 6.56 -6.19
C ALA A 309 20.92 7.82 -7.06
N ASN A 310 20.16 7.96 -8.14
CA ASN A 310 20.32 9.03 -9.12
C ASN A 310 19.22 10.09 -8.95
N ARG A 311 19.37 10.98 -7.96
CA ARG A 311 18.52 12.16 -7.76
C ARG A 311 19.37 13.42 -7.88
N GLU A 312 19.24 14.09 -9.03
CA GLU A 312 20.10 15.19 -9.52
C GLU A 312 20.03 16.51 -8.70
N ASN A 313 19.29 16.57 -7.59
CA ASN A 313 19.16 17.81 -6.79
C ASN A 313 19.09 17.52 -5.28
N GLU A 314 19.84 18.28 -4.48
CA GLU A 314 19.85 18.19 -3.01
C GLU A 314 18.49 18.50 -2.36
N ILE A 315 17.71 19.43 -2.92
CA ILE A 315 16.37 19.78 -2.44
C ILE A 315 15.42 18.61 -2.71
N HIS A 316 15.40 18.10 -3.94
CA HIS A 316 14.52 16.98 -4.30
C HIS A 316 14.94 15.65 -3.66
N ARG A 317 16.20 15.49 -3.26
CA ARG A 317 16.65 14.34 -2.44
C ARG A 317 15.98 14.28 -1.07
N ARG A 318 15.41 15.39 -0.59
CA ARG A 318 14.65 15.47 0.66
C ARG A 318 13.14 15.34 0.45
N THR A 319 12.70 15.20 -0.79
CA THR A 319 11.30 15.01 -1.16
C THR A 319 11.01 13.52 -1.33
N GLU A 320 9.84 13.07 -0.89
CA GLU A 320 9.39 11.69 -1.09
C GLU A 320 9.03 11.43 -2.55
N CYS A 321 9.30 10.21 -3.04
CA CYS A 321 9.02 9.77 -4.40
C CYS A 321 7.58 10.08 -4.84
N ILE A 322 6.61 9.85 -3.95
CA ILE A 322 5.18 10.06 -4.18
C ILE A 322 4.81 11.53 -4.45
N SER A 323 5.68 12.48 -4.12
CA SER A 323 5.41 13.91 -4.37
C SER A 323 5.41 14.26 -5.85
N CYS A 324 6.26 13.58 -6.64
CA CYS A 324 6.35 13.75 -8.09
C CYS A 324 5.69 12.59 -8.84
N HIS A 325 5.80 11.37 -8.33
CA HIS A 325 5.31 10.18 -9.02
C HIS A 325 3.85 9.83 -8.66
N MET A 326 3.32 10.31 -7.54
CA MET A 326 1.91 10.12 -7.19
C MET A 326 1.29 11.47 -6.79
N PRO A 327 1.41 12.51 -7.64
CA PRO A 327 0.89 13.83 -7.31
C PRO A 327 -0.63 13.77 -7.17
N ARG A 328 -1.20 14.81 -6.57
CA ARG A 328 -2.64 14.86 -6.35
C ARG A 328 -3.35 15.40 -7.58
N VAL A 329 -3.68 14.53 -8.52
CA VAL A 329 -4.34 14.92 -9.80
C VAL A 329 -5.82 14.56 -9.81
N ILE A 330 -6.31 13.97 -8.72
CA ILE A 330 -7.67 13.45 -8.59
C ILE A 330 -8.45 14.35 -7.62
N GLN A 331 -9.68 14.68 -8.01
CA GLN A 331 -10.64 15.39 -7.19
C GLN A 331 -11.76 14.42 -6.77
N SER A 332 -11.80 14.08 -5.49
CA SER A 332 -12.88 13.30 -4.86
C SER A 332 -13.96 14.22 -4.29
N ALA A 333 -13.57 15.29 -3.59
CA ALA A 333 -14.47 16.33 -3.09
C ALA A 333 -13.98 17.74 -3.44
N VAL A 334 -12.70 18.01 -3.23
CA VAL A 334 -12.11 19.34 -3.40
C VAL A 334 -10.80 19.29 -4.17
N ALA A 335 -10.51 20.38 -4.86
CA ALA A 335 -9.24 20.61 -5.54
C ALA A 335 -8.91 22.11 -5.54
N ASP A 336 -7.62 22.44 -5.68
CA ASP A 336 -7.14 23.79 -5.92
C ASP A 336 -6.46 23.83 -7.30
N PRO A 337 -7.18 24.28 -8.35
CA PRO A 337 -6.63 24.43 -9.69
C PRO A 337 -5.43 25.40 -9.75
N ALA A 338 -5.40 26.44 -8.91
CA ALA A 338 -4.31 27.41 -8.92
C ALA A 338 -3.01 26.82 -8.35
N GLN A 339 -3.12 25.77 -7.54
CA GLN A 339 -2.00 25.01 -7.00
C GLN A 339 -1.77 23.67 -7.71
N PHE A 340 -2.53 23.34 -8.75
CA PHE A 340 -2.44 22.07 -9.48
C PHE A 340 -2.50 20.86 -8.54
N THR A 341 -3.41 20.88 -7.56
CA THR A 341 -3.53 19.79 -6.58
C THR A 341 -4.98 19.49 -6.21
N GLY A 342 -5.36 18.23 -6.38
CA GLY A 342 -6.60 17.66 -5.88
C GLY A 342 -6.46 17.12 -4.46
N ASP A 343 -7.46 16.41 -3.97
CA ASP A 343 -7.47 15.81 -2.63
C ASP A 343 -7.05 14.33 -2.60
N MET A 344 -6.79 13.75 -3.78
CA MET A 344 -6.43 12.35 -3.97
C MET A 344 -5.19 12.17 -4.85
N ARG A 345 -4.34 11.21 -4.47
CA ARG A 345 -3.10 10.86 -5.19
C ARG A 345 -3.38 9.85 -6.28
N THR A 346 -2.73 10.04 -7.42
CA THR A 346 -2.79 9.09 -8.54
C THR A 346 -1.86 7.90 -8.37
N HIS A 347 -2.19 6.80 -9.06
CA HIS A 347 -1.40 5.60 -9.23
C HIS A 347 -0.79 5.45 -10.63
N LEU A 348 -0.82 6.49 -11.49
CA LEU A 348 -0.15 6.45 -12.81
C LEU A 348 1.35 6.22 -12.73
N VAL A 349 2.00 6.71 -11.65
CA VAL A 349 3.42 6.59 -11.26
C VAL A 349 4.49 7.06 -12.27
N THR A 350 4.22 7.02 -13.57
CA THR A 350 5.18 7.31 -14.63
C THR A 350 5.03 8.76 -15.06
N ILE A 351 6.12 9.52 -14.99
CA ILE A 351 6.18 10.89 -15.50
C ILE A 351 6.55 10.87 -16.98
N ASN A 352 5.81 11.60 -17.80
CA ASN A 352 6.19 11.88 -19.18
C ASN A 352 6.94 13.22 -19.23
N PRO A 353 8.27 13.23 -19.45
CA PRO A 353 9.08 14.43 -19.33
C PRO A 353 8.84 15.46 -20.45
N THR A 354 8.00 15.12 -21.44
CA THR A 354 7.64 16.02 -22.56
C THR A 354 6.17 16.47 -22.51
N LEU A 355 5.38 15.90 -21.61
CA LEU A 355 3.96 16.22 -21.47
C LEU A 355 3.79 17.38 -20.49
N VAL A 356 3.47 18.56 -20.99
CA VAL A 356 3.27 19.73 -20.13
C VAL A 356 1.89 19.70 -19.46
N ASN A 357 0.82 19.54 -20.24
CA ASN A 357 -0.57 19.56 -19.75
C ASN A 357 -1.11 18.15 -19.56
N GLN A 358 -1.90 17.90 -18.51
CA GLN A 358 -2.46 16.55 -18.25
C GLN A 358 -3.73 16.26 -19.05
N PHE A 359 -4.45 17.30 -19.47
CA PHE A 359 -5.75 17.17 -20.13
C PHE A 359 -5.76 17.94 -21.44
N ASN A 360 -6.43 17.40 -22.44
CA ASN A 360 -6.71 18.05 -23.72
C ASN A 360 -7.81 19.12 -23.53
N GLU A 361 -8.00 19.98 -24.53
CA GLU A 361 -9.03 21.05 -24.49
C GLU A 361 -10.46 20.49 -24.34
N ASP A 362 -10.70 19.25 -24.75
CA ASP A 362 -11.98 18.55 -24.62
C ASP A 362 -12.16 17.83 -23.26
N GLY A 363 -11.21 17.98 -22.33
CA GLY A 363 -11.25 17.36 -21.01
C GLY A 363 -10.80 15.89 -20.98
N THR A 364 -10.34 15.32 -22.10
CA THR A 364 -9.76 13.97 -22.10
C THR A 364 -8.31 13.97 -21.59
N VAL A 365 -7.81 12.85 -21.09
CA VAL A 365 -6.40 12.74 -20.65
C VAL A 365 -5.45 12.91 -21.84
N ALA A 366 -4.49 13.81 -21.70
CA ALA A 366 -3.47 14.09 -22.69
C ALA A 366 -2.34 13.04 -22.60
N GLY A 367 -2.36 12.06 -23.49
CA GLY A 367 -1.27 11.09 -23.64
C GLY A 367 -1.15 10.09 -22.49
N TYR A 368 0.05 9.51 -22.35
CA TYR A 368 0.35 8.48 -21.35
C TYR A 368 1.22 9.04 -20.22
N GLY A 369 0.84 8.72 -18.99
CA GLY A 369 1.56 9.10 -17.77
C GLY A 369 1.21 10.48 -17.24
N LEU A 370 2.00 10.93 -16.27
CA LEU A 370 1.86 12.18 -15.56
C LEU A 370 2.51 13.32 -16.34
N SER A 371 1.78 14.44 -16.42
CA SER A 371 2.30 15.68 -16.97
C SER A 371 3.17 16.44 -15.97
N LEU A 372 3.98 17.35 -16.49
CA LEU A 372 4.82 18.25 -15.69
C LEU A 372 4.00 19.31 -14.95
N GLU A 373 2.80 19.63 -15.43
CA GLU A 373 1.84 20.49 -14.75
C GLU A 373 1.55 19.99 -13.33
N TYR A 374 1.11 18.74 -13.16
CA TYR A 374 0.82 18.21 -11.82
C TYR A 374 2.07 17.72 -11.07
N THR A 375 3.06 17.23 -11.80
CA THR A 375 4.30 16.69 -11.22
C THR A 375 5.18 17.80 -10.61
N CYS A 376 5.23 18.97 -11.25
CA CYS A 376 6.17 20.02 -10.90
C CYS A 376 5.49 21.31 -10.45
N ARG A 377 4.39 21.74 -11.10
CA ARG A 377 3.78 23.05 -10.80
C ARG A 377 3.04 23.07 -9.47
N SER A 378 2.77 21.94 -8.84
CA SER A 378 2.36 21.89 -7.42
C SER A 378 3.36 22.60 -6.49
N CYS A 379 4.66 22.62 -6.85
CA CYS A 379 5.70 23.35 -6.12
C CYS A 379 6.30 24.52 -6.90
N HIS A 380 6.25 24.50 -8.24
CA HIS A 380 6.91 25.46 -9.13
C HIS A 380 5.91 26.36 -9.89
N ASN A 381 4.81 26.77 -9.25
CA ASN A 381 3.78 27.63 -9.86
C ASN A 381 4.01 29.14 -9.63
N GLY A 382 4.91 29.55 -8.74
CA GLY A 382 5.18 30.97 -8.47
C GLY A 382 4.07 31.70 -7.71
N SER A 383 3.06 30.99 -7.20
CA SER A 383 2.05 31.56 -6.32
C SER A 383 2.65 31.97 -4.96
N SER A 384 1.93 32.78 -4.19
CA SER A 384 2.34 33.14 -2.82
C SER A 384 2.44 31.96 -1.86
N ASN A 385 1.78 30.84 -2.20
CA ASN A 385 1.77 29.60 -1.43
C ASN A 385 2.75 28.56 -2.01
N SER A 386 3.53 28.93 -3.03
CA SER A 386 4.48 28.06 -3.70
C SER A 386 5.71 27.82 -2.83
N PHE A 387 6.13 26.56 -2.72
CA PHE A 387 7.31 26.17 -1.93
C PHE A 387 8.63 26.31 -2.70
N ALA A 388 8.57 26.60 -4.01
CA ALA A 388 9.75 26.73 -4.85
C ALA A 388 9.61 27.86 -5.90
N SER A 389 10.73 28.21 -6.54
CA SER A 389 10.74 29.21 -7.60
C SER A 389 9.88 28.76 -8.79
N ASN A 390 9.14 29.70 -9.40
CA ASN A 390 8.42 29.44 -10.64
C ASN A 390 9.36 28.93 -11.74
N LYS A 391 8.85 28.05 -12.62
CA LYS A 391 9.57 27.49 -13.76
C LYS A 391 8.75 27.59 -15.05
N SER A 392 9.43 27.93 -16.15
CA SER A 392 8.84 27.85 -17.50
C SER A 392 8.68 26.39 -17.95
N ASP A 393 7.85 26.14 -18.96
CA ASP A 393 7.67 24.78 -19.50
C ASP A 393 9.00 24.20 -20.03
N GLU A 394 9.82 25.02 -20.68
CA GLU A 394 11.14 24.61 -21.17
C GLU A 394 12.07 24.22 -20.01
N GLU A 395 12.07 24.99 -18.92
CA GLU A 395 12.86 24.64 -17.73
C GLU A 395 12.37 23.32 -17.11
N LEU A 396 11.06 23.09 -17.06
CA LEU A 396 10.49 21.86 -16.52
C LEU A 396 10.84 20.64 -17.39
N VAL A 397 10.69 20.73 -18.71
CA VAL A 397 11.04 19.66 -19.65
C VAL A 397 12.53 19.32 -19.56
N ASN A 398 13.40 20.35 -19.54
CA ASN A 398 14.83 20.16 -19.42
C ASN A 398 15.21 19.52 -18.07
N ALA A 399 14.54 19.90 -16.98
CA ALA A 399 14.78 19.32 -15.67
C ALA A 399 14.29 17.86 -15.55
N ALA A 400 13.13 17.54 -16.13
CA ALA A 400 12.55 16.20 -16.09
C ALA A 400 13.28 15.21 -17.02
N THR A 401 13.84 15.70 -18.13
CA THR A 401 14.51 14.85 -19.12
C THR A 401 15.80 14.26 -18.56
N GLY A 402 15.82 12.94 -18.38
CA GLY A 402 17.00 12.25 -17.85
C GLY A 402 17.26 12.47 -16.36
N TYR A 403 16.25 12.90 -15.60
CA TYR A 403 16.38 13.26 -14.17
C TYR A 403 17.01 12.15 -13.29
N HIS A 404 16.83 10.89 -13.67
CA HIS A 404 17.39 9.72 -12.97
C HIS A 404 18.58 9.08 -13.69
N ASN A 405 19.14 9.74 -14.71
CA ASN A 405 20.33 9.22 -15.35
C ASN A 405 21.52 9.30 -14.39
N PRO A 406 22.42 8.31 -14.40
CA PRO A 406 23.66 8.42 -13.65
C PRO A 406 24.48 9.60 -14.16
N PRO A 407 25.24 10.28 -13.28
CA PRO A 407 26.14 11.35 -13.71
C PRO A 407 27.10 10.81 -14.77
N ALA A 408 27.42 11.64 -15.77
CA ALA A 408 28.36 11.27 -16.81
C ALA A 408 29.68 10.80 -16.16
N PRO A 409 30.29 9.70 -16.63
CA PRO A 409 31.52 9.20 -16.04
C PRO A 409 32.57 10.30 -16.06
N GLU A 410 33.28 10.49 -14.93
CA GLU A 410 34.37 11.46 -14.87
C GLU A 410 35.34 11.19 -16.04
N PRO A 411 35.78 12.23 -16.77
CA PRO A 411 36.75 12.05 -17.82
C PRO A 411 37.97 11.36 -17.20
N THR A 412 38.29 10.18 -17.72
CA THR A 412 39.47 9.44 -17.30
C THR A 412 40.68 10.36 -17.41
N LEU A 413 41.31 10.67 -16.28
CA LEU A 413 42.56 11.39 -16.27
C LEU A 413 43.52 10.67 -17.22
N ALA A 414 43.98 11.39 -18.24
CA ALA A 414 44.95 10.85 -19.19
C ALA A 414 46.12 10.25 -18.38
N PRO A 415 46.60 9.04 -18.74
CA PRO A 415 47.73 8.43 -18.04
C PRO A 415 48.88 9.44 -17.99
N ALA A 416 49.43 9.64 -16.79
CA ALA A 416 50.57 10.51 -16.60
C ALA A 416 51.67 10.10 -17.59
N PRO A 417 52.32 11.06 -18.29
CA PRO A 417 53.39 10.73 -19.21
C PRO A 417 54.46 9.93 -18.46
N GLU A 418 54.91 8.83 -19.06
CA GLU A 418 55.98 8.00 -18.50
C GLU A 418 57.19 8.89 -18.20
N PRO A 419 57.83 8.73 -17.03
CA PRO A 419 59.05 9.46 -16.72
C PRO A 419 60.09 9.10 -17.77
N ALA A 420 60.62 10.13 -18.45
CA ALA A 420 61.67 9.97 -19.43
C ALA A 420 62.83 9.17 -18.81
N GLU A 421 63.16 8.02 -19.42
CA GLU A 421 64.33 7.24 -19.03
C GLU A 421 65.55 8.16 -19.13
N GLY A 422 66.11 8.50 -17.96
CA GLY A 422 67.34 9.26 -17.86
C GLY A 422 68.46 8.47 -18.52
N GLY A 423 68.94 8.98 -19.66
CA GLY A 423 70.15 8.49 -20.30
C GLY A 423 71.32 8.55 -19.32
N GLY A 424 71.82 7.38 -18.92
CA GLY A 424 73.05 7.26 -18.15
C GLY A 424 74.24 7.68 -19.00
N GLU A 425 74.89 8.78 -18.61
CA GLU A 425 76.25 9.09 -19.03
C GLU A 425 77.22 8.14 -18.31
N GLU A 426 77.81 7.20 -19.05
CA GLU A 426 79.01 6.49 -18.63
C GLU A 426 80.22 7.43 -18.71
N GLY A 427 80.59 8.03 -17.57
CA GLY A 427 81.87 8.69 -17.36
C GLY A 427 82.92 7.70 -16.85
N GLY A 428 84.03 7.58 -17.58
CA GLY A 428 85.11 6.64 -17.32
C GLY A 428 85.96 6.89 -16.07
N GLY A 429 86.73 5.85 -15.70
CA GLY A 429 87.75 5.85 -14.66
C GLY A 429 88.32 4.46 -14.43
#